data_AF-A0A1C5W9R4-F1
#
_entry.id   AF-A0A1C5W9R4-F1
#
_cell.length_a   1.000
_cell.length_b   1.000
_cell.length_c   1.000
_cell.angle_alpha   90.00
_cell.angle_beta   90.00
_cell.angle_gamma   90.00
#
_symmetry.space_group_name_H-M   'P 1'
#
loop_
_entity.id
_entity.type
_entity.pdbx_description
1 polymer ?
#
loop_
_entity_poly.entity_id
_entity_poly.type
_entity_poly.pdbx_seq_one_letter_code
_entity_poly.pdbx_strand_id
1 'polypeptide(L)'
;MSMTRREAAIKSCEDRIRHLESVPPHYYGKRQRGRAIELEKVKIKALRPVSREQVERVRGEWINTNKEVEQMCKCSKCGYPISYFWSRTPFCPNCGAPMTDEAVDMVLKRLEVPKDDQT
;
A
#
# COMPACT_ATOMS: atom_id res chain seq x y z
N MET A 1 -6.31 -21.16 -8.37
CA MET A 1 -5.46 -20.25 -7.57
C MET A 1 -5.32 -20.83 -6.17
N SER A 2 -4.12 -21.32 -5.80
CA SER A 2 -3.87 -21.87 -4.46
C SER A 2 -3.49 -20.73 -3.51
N MET A 3 -4.14 -20.61 -2.35
CA MET A 3 -3.77 -19.61 -1.35
C MET A 3 -2.27 -19.66 -1.03
N THR A 4 -1.60 -18.52 -1.11
CA THR A 4 -0.20 -18.41 -0.72
C THR A 4 -0.04 -18.61 0.80
N ARG A 5 1.16 -19.02 1.25
CA ARG A 5 1.44 -19.19 2.70
C ARG A 5 1.17 -17.92 3.51
N ARG A 6 1.34 -16.75 2.89
CA ARG A 6 1.12 -15.44 3.50
C ARG A 6 -0.36 -15.13 3.67
N GLU A 7 -1.17 -15.40 2.64
CA GLU A 7 -2.63 -15.26 2.70
C GLU A 7 -3.24 -16.26 3.68
N ALA A 8 -2.73 -17.49 3.71
CA ALA A 8 -3.12 -18.46 4.73
C ALA A 8 -2.83 -17.94 6.15
N ALA A 9 -1.69 -17.27 6.36
CA ALA A 9 -1.35 -16.67 7.65
C ALA A 9 -2.25 -15.46 8.01
N ILE A 10 -2.53 -14.56 7.06
CA ILE A 10 -3.43 -13.42 7.28
C ILE A 10 -4.85 -13.90 7.57
N LYS A 11 -5.37 -14.82 6.73
CA LYS A 11 -6.69 -15.42 6.91
C LYS A 11 -6.80 -16.14 8.25
N SER A 12 -5.76 -16.86 8.66
CA SER A 12 -5.70 -17.50 9.98
C SER A 12 -5.79 -16.49 11.14
N CYS A 13 -5.14 -15.33 11.01
CA CYS A 13 -5.26 -14.24 11.99
C CYS A 13 -6.67 -13.64 11.99
N GLU A 14 -7.26 -13.39 10.82
CA GLU A 14 -8.62 -12.84 10.67
C GLU A 14 -9.69 -13.78 11.24
N ASP A 15 -9.59 -15.08 10.95
CA ASP A 15 -10.50 -16.10 11.47
C ASP A 15 -10.41 -16.18 12.99
N ARG A 16 -9.20 -16.02 13.56
CA ARG A 16 -8.99 -15.99 15.01
C ARG A 16 -9.57 -14.74 15.66
N ILE A 17 -9.48 -13.57 15.01
CA ILE A 17 -10.16 -12.34 15.48
C ILE A 17 -11.67 -12.56 15.49
N ARG A 18 -12.25 -13.06 14.40
CA ARG A 18 -13.68 -13.33 14.28
C ARG A 18 -14.18 -14.27 15.37
N HIS A 19 -13.42 -15.32 15.68
CA HIS A 19 -13.72 -16.23 16.78
C HIS A 19 -13.66 -15.51 18.14
N LEU A 20 -12.62 -14.73 18.42
CA LEU A 20 -12.51 -14.00 19.68
C LEU A 20 -13.63 -12.97 19.87
N GLU A 21 -14.13 -12.38 18.78
CA GLU A 21 -15.24 -11.43 18.82
C GLU A 21 -16.60 -12.11 19.04
N SER A 22 -16.81 -13.30 18.44
CA SER A 22 -18.06 -14.06 18.55
C SER A 22 -18.21 -14.83 19.86
N VAL A 23 -17.11 -15.18 20.53
CA VAL A 23 -17.15 -15.95 21.77
C VAL A 23 -17.73 -15.14 22.93
N PRO A 24 -18.70 -15.71 23.69
CA PRO A 24 -19.29 -15.06 24.85
C PRO A 24 -18.26 -14.62 25.91
N PRO A 25 -18.48 -13.49 26.62
CA PRO A 25 -17.52 -12.91 27.56
C PRO A 25 -17.10 -13.80 28.73
N HIS A 26 -17.83 -14.88 29.01
CA HIS A 26 -17.55 -15.80 30.12
C HIS A 26 -16.46 -16.83 29.79
N TYR A 27 -16.13 -17.05 28.51
CA TYR A 27 -15.07 -18.01 28.09
C TYR A 27 -13.67 -17.40 28.11
N TYR A 28 -13.56 -16.07 28.01
CA TYR A 28 -12.31 -15.33 28.00
C TYR A 28 -12.48 -14.03 28.77
N GLY A 29 -11.65 -13.79 29.79
CA GLY A 29 -11.69 -12.54 30.53
C GLY A 29 -11.60 -11.33 29.57
N LYS A 30 -12.50 -10.35 29.71
CA LYS A 30 -12.66 -9.20 28.79
C LYS A 30 -11.32 -8.55 28.39
N ARG A 31 -10.41 -8.40 29.36
CA ARG A 31 -9.07 -7.82 29.16
C ARG A 31 -8.13 -8.72 28.35
N GLN A 32 -8.14 -10.02 28.58
CA GLN A 32 -7.32 -10.98 27.85
C GLN A 32 -7.78 -11.11 26.41
N ARG A 33 -9.10 -11.12 26.17
CA ARG A 33 -9.70 -11.11 24.84
C ARG A 33 -9.28 -9.90 24.02
N GLY A 34 -9.37 -8.70 24.60
CA GLY A 34 -8.93 -7.47 23.96
C GLY A 34 -7.44 -7.51 23.57
N ARG A 35 -6.58 -7.99 24.47
CA ARG A 35 -5.14 -8.16 24.17
C ARG A 35 -4.88 -9.14 23.04
N ALA A 36 -5.62 -10.25 22.99
CA ALA A 36 -5.47 -11.24 21.93
C ALA A 36 -5.88 -10.68 20.55
N ILE A 37 -7.01 -9.96 20.48
CA ILE A 37 -7.47 -9.30 19.25
C ILE A 37 -6.43 -8.27 18.77
N GLU A 38 -5.93 -7.43 19.67
CA GLU A 38 -4.90 -6.43 19.32
C GLU A 38 -3.60 -7.09 18.82
N LEU A 39 -3.20 -8.20 19.43
CA LEU A 39 -2.03 -8.95 18.97
C LEU A 39 -2.22 -9.51 17.55
N GLU A 40 -3.37 -10.10 17.24
CA GLU A 40 -3.66 -10.61 15.88
C GLU A 40 -3.70 -9.47 14.85
N LYS A 41 -4.24 -8.29 15.20
CA LYS A 41 -4.19 -7.08 14.34
C LYS A 41 -2.75 -6.64 14.06
N VAL A 42 -1.88 -6.64 15.07
CA VAL A 42 -0.45 -6.31 14.90
C VAL A 42 0.24 -7.30 13.97
N LYS A 43 -0.06 -8.60 14.07
CA LYS A 43 0.48 -9.62 13.15
C LYS A 43 0.03 -9.37 11.71
N ILE A 44 -1.25 -9.08 11.47
CA ILE A 44 -1.75 -8.75 10.13
C ILE A 44 -1.02 -7.52 9.57
N LYS A 45 -0.83 -6.47 10.39
CA LYS A 45 -0.10 -5.25 10.00
C LYS A 45 1.35 -5.55 9.63
N ALA A 46 2.03 -6.42 10.36
CA ALA A 46 3.40 -6.85 10.05
C ALA A 46 3.46 -7.75 8.81
N LEU A 47 2.40 -8.54 8.55
CA LEU A 47 2.31 -9.44 7.41
C LEU A 47 1.98 -8.70 6.11
N ARG A 48 1.37 -7.51 6.12
CA ARG A 48 1.19 -6.70 4.89
C ARG A 48 2.54 -6.10 4.45
N PRO A 49 3.11 -6.52 3.30
CA PRO A 49 4.50 -6.25 2.92
C PRO A 49 4.85 -4.79 2.63
N VAL A 50 3.85 -3.96 2.34
CA VAL A 50 4.03 -2.56 2.00
C VAL A 50 2.99 -1.73 2.75
N SER A 51 3.42 -0.99 3.75
CA SER A 51 2.54 0.00 4.39
C SER A 51 2.33 1.19 3.44
N ARG A 52 1.19 1.89 3.56
CA ARG A 52 0.98 3.17 2.85
C ARG A 52 2.18 4.10 3.05
N GLU A 53 2.75 4.15 4.25
CA GLU A 53 3.96 4.92 4.56
C GLU A 53 5.15 4.57 3.65
N GLN A 54 5.35 3.29 3.31
CA GLN A 54 6.43 2.88 2.39
C GLN A 54 6.18 3.34 0.95
N VAL A 55 4.92 3.36 0.49
CA VAL A 55 4.57 3.90 -0.84
C VAL A 55 4.71 5.43 -0.85
N GLU A 56 4.30 6.10 0.22
CA GLU A 56 4.47 7.56 0.37
C GLU A 56 5.95 7.96 0.39
N ARG A 57 6.85 7.15 0.96
CA ARG A 57 8.30 7.43 0.92
C ARG A 57 8.86 7.50 -0.50
N VAL A 58 8.27 6.74 -1.44
CA VAL A 58 8.68 6.75 -2.86
C VAL A 58 7.83 7.68 -3.72
N ARG A 59 6.83 8.36 -3.14
CA ARG A 59 6.02 9.38 -3.83
C ARG A 59 6.91 10.51 -4.33
N GLY A 60 6.78 10.80 -5.61
CA GLY A 60 7.42 11.91 -6.28
C GLY A 60 6.46 13.09 -6.42
N GLU A 61 7.03 14.22 -6.86
CA GLU A 61 6.29 15.41 -7.25
C GLU A 61 6.87 15.94 -8.55
N TRP A 62 6.01 16.57 -9.36
CA TRP A 62 6.43 17.28 -10.55
C TRP A 62 6.89 18.69 -10.17
N ILE A 63 8.20 18.92 -10.23
CA ILE A 63 8.81 20.21 -9.93
C ILE A 63 8.88 21.01 -11.22
N ASN A 64 8.20 22.16 -11.27
CA ASN A 64 8.30 23.09 -12.39
C ASN A 64 9.72 23.70 -12.44
N THR A 65 10.38 23.64 -13.59
CA THR A 65 11.73 24.21 -13.76
C THR A 65 11.73 25.62 -14.36
N ASN A 66 10.57 26.27 -14.46
CA ASN A 66 10.36 27.68 -14.87
C ASN A 66 11.39 28.21 -15.88
N LYS A 67 11.42 27.60 -17.05
CA LYS A 67 11.88 28.29 -18.26
C LYS A 67 10.63 28.77 -18.96
N GLU A 68 10.40 30.09 -18.94
CA GLU A 68 9.17 30.79 -19.37
C GLU A 68 8.66 30.39 -20.76
N VAL A 69 9.47 29.72 -21.57
CA VAL A 69 9.18 29.35 -22.96
C VAL A 69 8.80 27.87 -23.13
N GLU A 70 9.29 26.95 -22.30
CA GLU A 70 9.15 25.50 -22.55
C GLU A 70 8.20 24.78 -21.59
N GLN A 71 7.73 25.46 -20.53
CA GLN A 71 6.88 24.87 -19.48
C GLN A 71 7.36 23.45 -19.11
N MET A 72 8.61 23.30 -18.67
CA MET A 72 9.18 22.00 -18.32
C MET A 72 9.00 21.69 -16.83
N CYS A 73 8.77 20.43 -16.53
CA CYS A 73 8.74 19.82 -15.21
C CYS A 73 9.87 18.80 -15.08
N LYS A 74 10.24 18.46 -13.84
CA LYS A 74 11.11 17.32 -13.56
C LYS A 74 10.56 16.48 -12.42
N CYS A 75 10.82 15.17 -12.46
CA CYS A 75 10.52 14.27 -11.36
C CYS A 75 11.39 14.62 -10.14
N SER A 76 10.80 14.81 -8.96
CA SER A 76 11.55 15.08 -7.73
C SER A 76 12.46 13.93 -7.26
N LYS A 77 12.19 12.69 -7.71
CA LYS A 77 12.96 11.49 -7.30
C LYS A 77 14.12 11.15 -8.22
N CYS A 78 13.91 11.17 -9.53
CA CYS A 78 14.92 10.76 -10.51
C CYS A 78 15.40 11.90 -11.42
N GLY A 79 14.81 13.10 -11.32
CA GLY A 79 15.19 14.24 -12.15
C GLY A 79 14.71 14.18 -13.61
N TYR A 80 13.96 13.14 -14.00
CA TYR A 80 13.49 12.97 -15.37
C TYR A 80 12.68 14.20 -15.85
N PRO A 81 13.13 14.87 -16.93
CA PRO A 81 12.46 16.06 -17.45
C PRO A 81 11.22 15.66 -18.26
N ILE A 82 10.17 16.46 -18.16
CA ILE A 82 8.92 16.23 -18.88
C ILE A 82 8.19 17.54 -19.18
N SER A 83 7.51 17.65 -20.31
CA SER A 83 6.77 18.87 -20.65
C SER A 83 5.50 19.00 -19.80
N TYR A 84 5.08 20.22 -19.46
CA TYR A 84 3.93 20.46 -18.60
C TYR A 84 2.61 20.09 -19.30
N PHE A 85 2.48 20.40 -20.60
CA PHE A 85 1.23 20.31 -21.35
C PHE A 85 0.74 18.87 -21.61
N TRP A 86 1.65 17.90 -21.71
CA TRP A 86 1.33 16.56 -22.21
C TRP A 86 1.66 15.43 -21.23
N SER A 87 2.08 15.75 -20.00
CA SER A 87 3.00 14.83 -19.32
C SER A 87 3.03 14.86 -17.79
N ARG A 88 2.09 15.54 -17.12
CA ARG A 88 1.83 15.26 -15.69
C ARG A 88 1.08 13.95 -15.54
N THR A 89 1.78 12.84 -15.75
CA THR A 89 1.23 11.51 -15.57
C THR A 89 1.14 11.16 -14.08
N PRO A 90 0.20 10.30 -13.67
CA PRO A 90 0.09 9.81 -12.29
C PRO A 90 1.35 9.08 -11.80
N PHE A 91 2.16 8.55 -12.72
CA PHE A 91 3.42 7.88 -12.45
C PHE A 91 4.55 8.49 -13.26
N CYS A 92 5.76 8.58 -12.69
CA CYS A 92 6.94 8.91 -13.48
C CYS A 92 7.18 7.82 -14.54
N PRO A 93 7.30 8.17 -15.83
CA PRO A 93 7.57 7.18 -16.89
C PRO A 93 8.95 6.54 -16.76
N ASN A 94 9.91 7.23 -16.12
CA ASN A 94 11.27 6.73 -15.96
C ASN A 94 11.43 5.84 -14.72
N CYS A 95 11.04 6.33 -13.53
CA CYS A 95 11.27 5.60 -12.27
C CYS A 95 10.02 4.95 -11.66
N GLY A 96 8.83 5.15 -12.23
CA GLY A 96 7.57 4.61 -11.71
C GLY A 96 7.07 5.25 -10.42
N ALA A 97 7.71 6.31 -9.91
CA ALA A 97 7.27 6.99 -8.69
C ALA A 97 5.82 7.51 -8.85
N PRO A 98 4.92 7.23 -7.89
CA PRO A 98 3.58 7.80 -7.91
C PRO A 98 3.66 9.30 -7.64
N MET A 99 2.91 10.09 -8.40
CA MET A 99 2.93 11.56 -8.36
C MET A 99 1.69 12.17 -7.70
N THR A 100 0.64 11.37 -7.51
CA THR A 100 -0.64 11.79 -6.93
C THR A 100 -1.12 10.79 -5.88
N ASP A 101 -2.07 11.20 -5.03
CA ASP A 101 -2.69 10.33 -4.03
C ASP A 101 -3.40 9.14 -4.68
N GLU A 102 -4.07 9.36 -5.80
CA GLU A 102 -4.72 8.29 -6.57
C GLU A 102 -3.68 7.29 -7.09
N ALA A 103 -2.51 7.75 -7.52
CA ALA A 103 -1.43 6.88 -7.96
C ALA A 103 -0.86 6.04 -6.81
N VAL A 104 -0.76 6.60 -5.61
CA VAL A 104 -0.39 5.86 -4.39
C VAL A 104 -1.41 4.78 -4.09
N ASP A 105 -2.71 5.11 -4.15
CA ASP A 105 -3.78 4.14 -3.93
C ASP A 105 -3.82 3.05 -5.00
N MET A 106 -3.51 3.38 -6.26
CA MET A 106 -3.38 2.38 -7.32
C MET A 106 -2.23 1.39 -7.06
N VAL A 107 -1.10 1.85 -6.52
CA VAL A 107 0.01 0.98 -6.13
C VAL A 107 -0.39 0.09 -4.95
N LEU A 108 -1.05 0.66 -3.94
CA LEU A 108 -1.54 -0.11 -2.79
C LEU A 108 -2.53 -1.19 -3.22
N LYS A 109 -3.53 -0.84 -4.05
CA LYS A 109 -4.50 -1.80 -4.59
C LYS A 109 -3.82 -2.89 -5.43
N ARG A 110 -2.80 -2.55 -6.24
CA ARG A 110 -2.03 -3.55 -7.00
C ARG A 110 -1.20 -4.48 -6.11
N LEU A 111 -0.78 -4.03 -4.93
CA LEU A 111 -0.07 -4.86 -3.96
C LEU A 111 -1.02 -5.72 -3.13
N GLU A 112 -2.30 -5.33 -3.07
CA GLU A 112 -3.39 -6.11 -2.48
C GLU A 112 -3.96 -7.17 -3.44
N VAL A 113 -3.87 -6.96 -4.76
CA VAL A 113 -4.33 -7.91 -5.79
C VAL A 113 -3.19 -8.84 -6.22
N PRO A 114 -3.33 -10.18 -6.09
CA PRO A 114 -2.33 -11.15 -6.55
C PRO A 114 -2.08 -11.05 -8.07
N LYS A 115 -0.82 -11.12 -8.50
CA LYS A 115 -0.46 -11.39 -9.90
C LYS A 115 -0.46 -12.90 -10.13
N ASP A 116 -1.65 -13.47 -10.25
CA ASP A 116 -1.86 -14.84 -10.71
C ASP A 116 -2.22 -14.77 -12.19
N ASP A 117 -1.20 -14.86 -13.05
CA ASP A 117 -1.24 -15.41 -14.43
C ASP A 117 0.00 -14.95 -15.19
N GLN A 118 1.07 -15.75 -15.09
CA GLN A 118 2.08 -15.89 -16.13
C GLN A 118 2.89 -17.17 -15.89
N THR A 119 2.21 -18.32 -15.97
CA THR A 119 2.79 -19.59 -16.43
C THR A 119 1.70 -20.51 -16.93
#